data_AF-A0AAV7FQE5-F1
#
_entry.id   AF-A0AAV7FQE5-F1
#
_cell.length_a   1.000
_cell.length_b   1.000
_cell.length_c   1.000
_cell.angle_alpha   90.00
_cell.angle_beta   90.00
_cell.angle_gamma   90.00
#
_symmetry.space_group_name_H-M   'P 1'
#
loop_
_entity.id
_entity.type
_entity.pdbx_description
1 polymer ?
#
loop_
_entity_poly.entity_id
_entity_poly.type
_entity_poly.pdbx_seq_one_letter_code
_entity_poly.pdbx_strand_id
1 'polypeptide(L)'
;MKAEDQGDTVTFMFETPNQERISDFELKLMDIDSEQLGIPDTDYAATVKMPSTEFSRIVKAQLSINNFCDRDLSGIGDTVAISVTKDGIKFSTNGDIGSANITVRCVGRASLF
;
A
#
# COMPACT_ATOMS: atom_id res chain seq x y z
N MET A 1 23.75 4.45 10.07
CA MET A 1 24.09 3.34 9.15
C MET A 1 25.56 3.51 8.79
N LYS A 2 26.38 2.53 9.13
CA LYS A 2 27.76 2.45 8.65
C LYS A 2 27.81 1.25 7.72
N ALA A 3 28.27 1.47 6.50
CA ALA A 3 28.52 0.42 5.53
C ALA A 3 29.93 0.65 5.01
N GLU A 4 30.79 -0.38 5.06
CA GLU A 4 32.04 -0.38 4.30
C GLU A 4 31.73 -0.74 2.85
N ASP A 5 32.40 -0.10 1.89
CA ASP A 5 32.15 -0.20 0.45
C ASP A 5 32.28 -1.63 -0.15
N GLN A 6 32.68 -2.62 0.65
CA GLN A 6 32.80 -4.05 0.29
C GLN A 6 32.37 -4.99 1.44
N GLY A 7 31.47 -4.54 2.31
CA GLY A 7 31.03 -5.35 3.45
C GLY A 7 30.16 -6.53 3.03
N ASP A 8 30.47 -7.74 3.51
CA ASP A 8 29.56 -8.90 3.45
C ASP A 8 28.42 -8.80 4.47
N THR A 9 28.43 -7.75 5.30
CA THR A 9 27.48 -7.52 6.37
C THR A 9 27.04 -6.06 6.43
N VAL A 10 25.81 -5.83 6.89
CA VAL A 10 25.27 -4.51 7.22
C VAL A 10 25.00 -4.46 8.72
N THR A 11 25.39 -3.35 9.35
CA THR A 11 25.19 -3.12 10.78
C THR A 11 24.12 -2.08 11.05
N PHE A 12 23.10 -2.46 11.81
CA PHE A 12 22.10 -1.57 12.38
C PHE A 12 22.39 -1.32 13.86
N MET A 13 22.71 -0.08 14.19
CA MET A 13 22.92 0.38 15.56
C MET A 13 21.73 1.23 15.97
N PHE A 14 21.06 0.83 17.06
CA PHE A 14 19.97 1.56 17.68
C PHE A 14 20.40 2.01 19.06
N GLU A 15 20.24 3.30 19.33
CA GLU A 15 20.56 3.89 20.62
C GLU A 15 19.30 4.55 21.19
N THR A 16 19.03 4.33 22.48
CA THR A 16 17.93 5.02 23.16
C THR A 16 18.28 6.51 23.32
N PRO A 17 17.29 7.42 23.25
CA PRO A 17 17.58 8.86 23.36
C PRO A 17 18.29 9.28 24.65
N ASN A 18 18.14 8.49 25.72
CA ASN A 18 18.80 8.67 27.00
C ASN A 18 20.14 7.94 27.13
N GLN A 19 20.65 7.33 26.05
CA GLN A 19 21.93 6.63 25.96
C GLN A 19 22.11 5.43 26.89
N GLU A 20 21.05 5.00 27.58
CA GLU A 20 21.09 3.86 28.51
C GLU A 20 21.24 2.52 27.79
N ARG A 21 20.79 2.44 26.54
CA ARG A 21 20.85 1.21 25.76
C ARG A 21 21.31 1.49 24.34
N ILE A 22 22.34 0.75 23.95
CA ILE A 22 22.77 0.60 22.57
C ILE A 22 22.50 -0.86 22.17
N SER A 23 22.01 -1.07 20.96
CA SER A 23 21.73 -2.40 20.40
C SER A 23 22.30 -2.46 18.99
N ASP A 24 23.19 -3.43 18.78
CA ASP A 24 23.89 -3.64 17.51
C ASP A 24 23.41 -4.94 16.86
N PHE A 25 22.96 -4.84 15.61
CA PHE A 25 22.53 -5.98 14.80
C PHE A 25 23.36 -6.05 13.53
N GLU A 26 24.06 -7.16 13.34
CA GLU A 26 24.83 -7.44 12.14
C GLU A 26 24.11 -8.48 11.29
N LEU A 27 23.84 -8.15 10.02
CA LEU A 27 23.16 -9.03 9.07
C LEU A 27 24.06 -9.28 7.87
N LYS A 28 24.14 -10.53 7.40
CA LYS A 28 24.84 -10.87 6.16
C LYS A 28 24.08 -10.34 4.96
N LEU A 29 24.82 -9.70 4.05
CA LEU A 29 24.32 -9.24 2.77
C LEU A 29 24.26 -10.41 1.78
N MET A 30 23.31 -10.33 0.85
CA MET A 30 23.19 -11.27 -0.25
C MET A 30 23.54 -10.53 -1.53
N ASP A 31 24.24 -11.23 -2.43
CA ASP A 31 24.47 -10.73 -3.77
C ASP A 31 23.18 -10.89 -4.57
N ILE A 32 22.62 -9.76 -5.01
CA ILE A 32 21.37 -9.71 -5.76
C ILE A 32 21.65 -8.94 -7.05
N ASP A 33 21.55 -9.63 -8.17
CA ASP A 33 21.55 -9.01 -9.48
C ASP A 33 20.33 -8.09 -9.58
N SER A 34 20.57 -6.79 -9.70
CA SER A 34 19.52 -5.79 -9.85
C SER A 34 19.44 -5.33 -11.31
N GLU A 35 18.36 -5.72 -11.98
CA GLU A 35 17.99 -5.13 -13.26
C GLU A 35 17.08 -3.92 -12.99
N GLN A 36 17.54 -2.73 -13.35
CA GLN A 36 16.74 -1.52 -13.19
C GLN A 36 15.73 -1.43 -14.34
N LEU A 37 14.48 -1.79 -14.06
CA LEU A 37 13.37 -1.50 -14.96
C LEU A 37 13.05 -0.01 -14.88
N GLY A 38 13.20 0.70 -16.00
CA GLY A 38 12.79 2.10 -16.12
C GLY A 38 11.26 2.21 -16.09
N ILE A 39 10.73 3.10 -15.24
CA ILE A 39 9.32 3.46 -15.25
C ILE A 39 9.17 4.68 -16.19
N PRO A 40 8.37 4.59 -17.27
CA PRO A 40 8.18 5.71 -18.19
C PRO A 40 7.27 6.78 -17.58
N ASP A 41 7.49 8.03 -17.98
CA ASP A 41 6.54 9.10 -17.72
C ASP A 41 5.22 8.79 -18.44
N THR A 42 4.14 8.69 -17.66
CA THR A 42 2.82 8.29 -18.16
C THR A 42 1.80 9.35 -17.76
N ASP A 43 1.08 9.89 -18.74
CA ASP A 43 -0.09 10.73 -18.48
C ASP A 43 -1.25 9.85 -18.02
N TYR A 44 -1.62 9.98 -16.75
CA TYR A 44 -2.74 9.23 -16.17
C TYR A 44 -4.08 9.94 -16.43
N ALA A 45 -5.10 9.18 -16.84
CA ALA A 45 -6.45 9.69 -17.07
C ALA A 45 -7.12 10.27 -15.81
N ALA A 46 -6.70 9.85 -14.61
CA ALA A 46 -7.20 10.37 -13.35
C ALA A 46 -6.16 10.25 -12.23
N THR A 47 -6.17 11.19 -11.29
CA THR A 47 -5.40 11.12 -10.05
C THR A 47 -6.33 11.38 -8.86
N VAL A 48 -6.35 10.46 -7.89
CA VAL A 48 -7.20 10.54 -6.71
C VAL A 48 -6.33 10.58 -5.45
N LYS A 49 -6.60 11.55 -4.58
CA LYS A 49 -5.99 11.64 -3.25
C LYS A 49 -7.05 11.34 -2.20
N MET A 50 -6.75 10.43 -1.28
CA MET A 50 -7.63 10.08 -0.16
C MET A 50 -6.82 9.60 1.05
N PRO A 51 -7.40 9.60 2.26
CA PRO A 51 -6.75 9.04 3.44
C PRO A 51 -6.41 7.55 3.23
N SER A 52 -5.19 7.14 3.54
CA SER A 52 -4.73 5.75 3.41
C SER A 52 -5.54 4.78 4.27
N THR A 53 -6.01 5.25 5.43
CA THR A 53 -6.91 4.50 6.31
C THR A 53 -8.23 4.16 5.62
N GLU A 54 -8.79 5.11 4.86
CA GLU A 54 -10.04 4.92 4.13
C GLU A 54 -9.85 3.99 2.94
N PHE A 55 -8.78 4.19 2.16
CA PHE A 55 -8.44 3.29 1.05
C PHE A 55 -8.22 1.85 1.55
N SER A 56 -7.48 1.67 2.65
CA SER A 56 -7.27 0.34 3.24
C SER A 56 -8.58 -0.32 3.69
N ARG A 57 -9.52 0.43 4.28
CA ARG A 57 -10.82 -0.12 4.67
C ARG A 57 -11.62 -0.58 3.46
N ILE A 58 -11.69 0.24 2.42
CA ILE A 58 -12.43 -0.08 1.19
C ILE A 58 -11.88 -1.35 0.54
N VAL A 59 -10.56 -1.41 0.35
CA VAL A 59 -9.87 -2.56 -0.26
C VAL A 59 -10.09 -3.83 0.55
N LYS A 60 -9.96 -3.77 1.88
CA LYS A 60 -10.18 -4.93 2.77
C LYS A 60 -11.65 -5.35 2.86
N ALA A 61 -12.58 -4.40 2.85
CA ALA A 61 -14.02 -4.72 2.88
C ALA A 61 -14.47 -5.41 1.60
N GLN A 62 -13.82 -5.11 0.47
CA GLN A 62 -14.21 -5.62 -0.84
C GLN A 62 -13.40 -6.81 -1.34
N LEU A 63 -12.16 -6.99 -0.87
CA LEU A 63 -11.31 -8.14 -1.21
C LEU A 63 -11.26 -9.14 -0.06
N SER A 64 -11.18 -10.42 -0.39
CA SER A 64 -10.86 -11.52 0.53
C SER A 64 -9.40 -11.49 1.01
N ILE A 65 -8.88 -10.32 1.40
CA ILE A 65 -7.48 -10.18 1.82
C ILE A 65 -7.44 -9.84 3.31
N ASN A 66 -7.26 -10.91 4.10
CA ASN A 66 -6.72 -10.94 5.46
C ASN A 66 -7.49 -10.18 6.57
N ASN A 67 -8.31 -10.98 7.26
CA ASN A 67 -8.80 -10.84 8.64
C ASN A 67 -7.70 -10.47 9.65
N PHE A 68 -7.44 -9.18 9.87
CA PHE A 68 -6.65 -8.78 11.05
C PHE A 68 -7.27 -7.65 11.88
N CYS A 69 -8.36 -7.04 11.44
CA CYS A 69 -9.13 -6.08 12.23
C CYS A 69 -10.59 -6.14 11.79
N ASP A 70 -11.45 -6.52 12.73
CA ASP A 70 -12.92 -6.57 12.68
C ASP A 70 -13.54 -7.84 12.06
N ARG A 71 -14.23 -8.57 12.95
CA ARG A 71 -14.64 -9.97 12.88
C ARG A 71 -15.97 -10.20 12.13
N ASP A 72 -16.44 -9.27 11.30
CA ASP A 72 -17.87 -9.28 10.89
C ASP A 72 -18.20 -9.12 9.39
N LEU A 73 -17.25 -9.13 8.45
CA LEU A 73 -17.63 -9.12 7.03
C LEU A 73 -16.87 -10.16 6.21
N SER A 74 -17.58 -11.20 5.80
CA SER A 74 -17.21 -12.09 4.70
C SER A 74 -16.98 -11.26 3.42
N GLY A 75 -15.78 -11.31 2.84
CA GLY A 75 -15.48 -10.64 1.58
C GLY A 75 -16.42 -11.10 0.45
N ILE A 76 -16.78 -10.16 -0.44
CA ILE A 76 -17.75 -10.40 -1.53
C ILE A 76 -17.09 -11.00 -2.78
N GLY A 77 -15.78 -10.78 -3.00
CA GLY A 77 -15.02 -11.38 -4.12
C GLY A 77 -13.52 -11.06 -4.08
N ASP A 78 -12.78 -11.53 -5.08
CA ASP A 78 -11.31 -11.46 -5.13
C ASP A 78 -10.76 -10.36 -6.03
N THR A 79 -11.63 -9.63 -6.73
CA THR A 79 -11.26 -8.56 -7.68
C THR A 79 -12.05 -7.29 -7.39
N VAL A 80 -11.34 -6.17 -7.24
CA VAL A 80 -11.94 -4.83 -7.15
C VAL A 80 -11.71 -4.10 -8.47
N ALA A 81 -12.81 -3.72 -9.12
CA ALA A 81 -12.80 -2.78 -10.24
C ALA A 81 -12.85 -1.34 -9.69
N ILE A 82 -11.92 -0.50 -10.13
CA ILE A 82 -11.83 0.91 -9.78
C ILE A 82 -12.25 1.73 -10.99
N SER A 83 -13.22 2.62 -10.81
CA SER A 83 -13.68 3.56 -11.85
C SER A 83 -13.73 4.97 -11.28
N VAL A 84 -13.31 5.94 -12.09
CA VAL A 84 -13.34 7.35 -11.72
C VAL A 84 -14.27 8.08 -12.68
N THR A 85 -15.24 8.80 -12.11
CA THR A 85 -16.16 9.67 -12.85
C THR A 85 -16.13 11.07 -12.26
N LYS A 86 -16.89 11.99 -12.85
CA LYS A 86 -17.05 13.36 -12.32
C LYS A 86 -17.69 13.38 -10.91
N ASP A 87 -18.43 12.33 -10.56
CA ASP A 87 -19.11 12.23 -9.26
C ASP A 87 -18.20 11.68 -8.16
N GLY A 88 -17.05 11.09 -8.52
CA GLY A 88 -16.06 10.57 -7.59
C GLY A 88 -15.39 9.28 -8.05
N ILE A 89 -14.78 8.59 -7.10
CA ILE A 89 -14.17 7.27 -7.31
C ILE A 89 -15.13 6.19 -6.82
N LYS A 90 -15.34 5.16 -7.64
CA LYS A 90 -16.15 3.99 -7.32
C LYS A 90 -15.28 2.75 -7.32
N PHE A 91 -15.41 1.97 -6.25
CA PHE A 91 -14.82 0.66 -6.09
C PHE A 91 -15.94 -0.38 -6.12
N SER A 92 -15.81 -1.40 -6.97
CA SER A 92 -16.83 -2.43 -7.12
C SER A 92 -16.23 -3.82 -7.14
N THR A 93 -16.88 -4.75 -6.44
CA THR A 93 -16.56 -6.17 -6.46
C THR A 93 -17.81 -6.97 -6.79
N ASN A 94 -17.62 -8.06 -7.51
CA ASN A 94 -18.66 -9.04 -7.79
C ASN A 94 -18.10 -10.43 -7.48
N GLY A 95 -18.86 -11.24 -6.74
CA GLY A 95 -18.51 -12.64 -6.48
C GLY A 95 -19.75 -13.47 -6.19
N ASP A 96 -19.54 -14.70 -5.75
CA ASP A 96 -20.60 -15.72 -5.74
C ASP A 96 -21.76 -15.39 -4.79
N ILE A 97 -21.48 -14.65 -3.71
CA ILE A 97 -22.47 -14.27 -2.70
C ILE A 97 -23.17 -12.93 -3.02
N GLY A 98 -22.70 -12.17 -4.01
CA GLY A 98 -23.30 -10.90 -4.39
C GLY A 98 -22.32 -9.87 -4.96
N SER A 99 -22.71 -8.59 -4.90
CA SER A 99 -21.89 -7.47 -5.37
C SER A 99 -21.77 -6.37 -4.31
N ALA A 100 -20.62 -5.70 -4.30
CA ALA A 100 -20.29 -4.61 -3.39
C ALA A 100 -19.96 -3.36 -4.20
N ASN A 101 -20.52 -2.21 -3.85
CA ASN A 101 -20.23 -0.94 -4.51
C ASN A 101 -20.00 0.16 -3.47
N ILE A 102 -18.81 0.76 -3.46
CA ILE A 102 -18.46 1.89 -2.60
C ILE A 102 -18.11 3.06 -3.48
N THR A 103 -18.80 4.19 -3.30
CA THR A 103 -18.52 5.44 -4.04
C THR A 103 -18.07 6.51 -3.06
N VAL A 104 -16.86 7.03 -3.26
CA VAL A 104 -16.30 8.13 -2.47
C VAL A 104 -16.38 9.39 -3.33
N ARG A 105 -17.19 10.35 -2.89
CA ARG A 105 -17.30 11.66 -3.55
C ARG A 105 -16.09 12.51 -3.18
N CYS A 106 -15.49 13.15 -4.17
CA CYS A 106 -14.33 14.00 -3.94
C CYS A 106 -14.77 15.35 -3.34
N VAL A 107 -14.63 15.50 -2.03
CA VAL A 107 -14.79 16.80 -1.36
C VAL A 107 -13.46 17.56 -1.50
N GLY A 108 -13.20 18.07 -2.71
CA GLY A 108 -12.00 18.85 -3.05
C GLY A 108 -11.06 18.17 -4.06
N ARG A 109 -10.85 18.86 -5.19
CA ARG A 109 -9.92 18.58 -6.33
C ARG A 109 -9.64 17.09 -6.61
N ALA A 110 -10.64 16.39 -7.14
CA ALA A 110 -10.35 15.41 -8.19
C ALA A 110 -10.20 16.19 -9.50
N SER A 111 -8.99 16.25 -10.03
CA SER A 111 -8.75 16.74 -11.37
C SER A 111 -8.88 15.56 -12.31
N LEU A 112 -10.03 15.47 -12.98
CA LEU A 112 -10.10 14.78 -14.26
C LEU A 112 -9.43 15.72 -15.27
N PHE A 113 -8.42 15.23 -15.98
CA PHE A 113 -7.85 15.96 -17.11
C PHE A 113 -8.76 15.84 -18.34
#